data_AF-A0A8J7ZD95-F1
#
_entry.id   AF-A0A8J7ZD95-F1
#
_cell.length_a   1.000
_cell.length_b   1.000
_cell.length_c   1.000
_cell.angle_alpha   90.00
_cell.angle_beta   90.00
_cell.angle_gamma   90.00
#
_symmetry.space_group_name_H-M   'P 1'
#
loop_
_entity.id
_entity.type
_entity.pdbx_description
1 polymer ?
#
loop_
_entity_poly.entity_id
_entity_poly.type
_entity_poly.pdbx_seq_one_letter_code
_entity_poly.pdbx_strand_id
1 'polypeptide(L)'
;MAKCDYPGCENREAFPFTCRYCQKSYCRIHRLPENHKCEKLHMGVSPIASSKATIVEDADFTIEEGEFEEPVIDEKSMKKEQRVLDRRRRRAERKLKRQAQIDREYSKQRDNRDDFYYKQDDTGNMHSAKMPERLFRDRMFLSLIGDHFTTSYEIFDFLIGLVIIALTWAIPSVLFSQFRWLFTPFLMLIVILSYTLLIIPQKLMARRFGCKSRYVLSKIGMLITVVTAISPVRFLSPGMLVVPEINFLSKKQQGLISFIGPLVNLVIGLAYLSLGAYFYTVPTLGEISRLMLNGSLFISQLTILGLLPFGLSRGRKVYSWNKIIYFSMLIVAIGLLASSFGLQVIPF
;
A
#
# COMPACT_ATOMS: atom_id res chain seq x y z
N MET A 1 -24.51 -15.71 -30.23
CA MET A 1 -23.34 -16.28 -29.53
C MET A 1 -22.22 -16.44 -30.54
N ALA A 2 -21.02 -15.97 -30.23
CA ALA A 2 -19.86 -16.05 -31.12
C ALA A 2 -19.18 -17.41 -31.01
N LYS A 3 -18.70 -17.95 -32.14
CA LYS A 3 -17.96 -19.22 -32.21
C LYS A 3 -16.48 -18.97 -31.91
N CYS A 4 -15.82 -19.95 -31.28
CA CYS A 4 -14.36 -19.91 -31.10
C CYS A 4 -13.64 -20.07 -32.44
N ASP A 5 -12.65 -19.23 -32.71
CA ASP A 5 -11.84 -19.25 -33.94
C ASP A 5 -10.68 -20.27 -33.90
N TYR A 6 -10.63 -21.13 -32.87
CA TYR A 6 -9.58 -22.15 -32.76
C TYR A 6 -9.96 -23.39 -33.59
N PRO A 7 -9.06 -23.91 -34.45
CA PRO A 7 -9.34 -25.09 -35.27
C PRO A 7 -9.78 -26.29 -34.42
N GLY A 8 -10.92 -26.89 -34.75
CA GLY A 8 -11.47 -28.03 -34.01
C GLY A 8 -12.23 -27.68 -32.72
N CYS A 9 -12.47 -26.40 -32.42
CA CYS A 9 -13.28 -25.99 -31.28
C CYS A 9 -14.71 -25.63 -31.70
N GLU A 10 -15.71 -26.34 -31.16
CA GLU A 10 -17.13 -26.08 -31.44
C GLU A 10 -17.82 -25.19 -30.41
N ASN A 11 -17.08 -24.74 -29.39
CA ASN A 11 -17.62 -23.92 -28.30
C ASN A 11 -18.13 -22.57 -28.83
N ARG A 12 -19.33 -22.18 -28.37
CA ARG A 12 -19.93 -20.87 -28.61
C ARG A 12 -20.18 -20.17 -27.28
N GLU A 13 -19.74 -18.92 -27.17
CA GLU A 13 -19.90 -18.13 -25.95
C GLU A 13 -20.72 -16.87 -26.25
N ALA A 14 -21.56 -16.47 -25.30
CA ALA A 14 -22.30 -15.21 -25.38
C ALA A 14 -21.36 -14.00 -25.34
N PHE A 15 -20.22 -14.12 -24.62
CA PHE A 15 -19.20 -13.10 -24.46
C PHE A 15 -17.83 -13.67 -24.86
N PRO A 16 -17.45 -13.58 -26.15
CA PRO A 16 -16.17 -14.12 -26.63
C PRO A 16 -14.98 -13.29 -26.14
N PHE A 17 -13.84 -13.95 -25.90
CA PHE A 17 -12.59 -13.28 -25.56
C PHE A 17 -11.83 -12.93 -26.84
N THR A 18 -11.53 -11.65 -27.06
CA THR A 18 -10.69 -11.21 -28.18
C THR A 18 -9.22 -11.18 -27.77
N CYS A 19 -8.38 -11.87 -28.53
CA CYS A 19 -6.93 -11.85 -28.29
C CYS A 19 -6.35 -10.49 -28.70
N ARG A 20 -5.58 -9.84 -27.81
CA ARG A 20 -4.96 -8.53 -28.09
C ARG A 20 -3.93 -8.56 -29.22
N TYR A 21 -3.37 -9.73 -29.52
CA TYR A 21 -2.32 -9.88 -30.52
C TYR A 21 -2.90 -10.16 -31.91
N CYS A 22 -3.66 -11.25 -32.06
CA CYS A 22 -4.21 -11.67 -33.36
C CYS A 22 -5.65 -11.18 -33.64
N GLN A 23 -6.30 -10.50 -32.69
CA GLN A 23 -7.66 -9.93 -32.81
C GLN A 23 -8.80 -10.93 -33.12
N LYS A 24 -8.50 -12.24 -33.16
CA LYS A 24 -9.49 -13.34 -33.27
C LYS A 24 -10.20 -13.58 -31.94
N SER A 25 -11.37 -14.21 -32.01
CA SER A 25 -12.30 -14.47 -30.91
C SER A 25 -12.24 -15.92 -30.42
N TYR A 26 -12.13 -16.12 -29.11
CA TYR A 26 -11.91 -17.45 -28.51
C TYR A 26 -12.80 -17.70 -27.29
N CYS A 27 -13.02 -18.99 -26.99
CA CYS A 27 -13.71 -19.43 -25.79
C CYS A 27 -12.81 -19.40 -24.54
N ARG A 28 -13.37 -19.64 -23.35
CA ARG A 28 -12.66 -19.64 -22.07
C ARG A 28 -11.42 -20.53 -22.01
N ILE A 29 -11.38 -21.61 -22.79
CA ILE A 29 -10.26 -22.58 -22.82
C ILE A 29 -9.13 -22.02 -23.68
N HIS A 30 -9.45 -21.44 -24.83
CA HIS A 30 -8.51 -20.95 -25.83
C HIS A 30 -8.19 -19.45 -25.72
N ARG A 31 -8.69 -18.76 -24.68
CA ARG A 31 -8.51 -17.31 -24.52
C ARG A 31 -7.05 -16.86 -24.34
N LEU A 32 -6.20 -17.72 -23.77
CA LEU A 32 -4.79 -17.40 -23.54
C LEU A 32 -4.00 -17.56 -24.85
N PRO A 33 -3.05 -16.64 -25.14
CA PRO A 33 -2.21 -16.73 -26.33
C PRO A 33 -1.49 -18.06 -26.51
N GLU A 34 -1.07 -18.74 -25.42
CA GLU A 34 -0.44 -20.06 -25.51
C GLU A 34 -1.46 -21.15 -25.92
N ASN A 35 -2.70 -21.05 -25.42
CA ASN A 35 -3.72 -22.08 -25.60
C ASN A 35 -4.34 -22.10 -27.01
N HIS A 36 -4.30 -20.99 -27.75
CA HIS A 36 -4.71 -20.97 -29.16
C HIS A 36 -3.54 -20.91 -30.13
N LYS A 37 -2.30 -21.08 -29.64
CA LYS A 37 -1.07 -20.98 -30.44
C LYS A 37 -1.04 -19.68 -31.27
N CYS A 38 -1.10 -18.54 -30.59
CA CYS A 38 -1.18 -17.23 -31.24
C CYS A 38 0.01 -16.98 -32.19
N GLU A 39 -0.27 -16.63 -33.45
CA GLU A 39 0.74 -16.27 -34.46
C GLU A 39 1.67 -15.12 -34.00
N LYS A 40 1.12 -14.20 -33.20
CA LYS A 40 1.79 -13.01 -32.69
C LYS A 40 2.26 -13.14 -31.24
N LEU A 41 2.40 -14.38 -30.72
CA LEU A 41 2.84 -14.64 -29.35
C LEU A 41 4.22 -14.03 -29.05
N HIS A 42 5.10 -13.97 -30.05
CA HIS A 42 6.44 -13.40 -29.96
C HIS A 42 6.47 -11.90 -29.59
N MET A 43 5.35 -11.18 -29.74
CA MET A 43 5.22 -9.78 -29.32
C MET A 43 5.02 -9.64 -27.79
N GLY A 44 4.72 -10.74 -27.10
CA GLY A 44 4.59 -10.79 -25.65
C GLY A 44 5.95 -10.96 -24.97
N VAL A 45 6.72 -9.87 -24.86
CA VAL A 45 7.99 -9.90 -24.09
C VAL A 45 7.65 -9.80 -22.60
N SER A 46 8.11 -10.75 -21.79
CA SER A 46 8.00 -10.63 -20.34
C SER A 46 8.86 -9.45 -19.85
N PRO A 47 8.48 -8.72 -18.79
CA PRO A 47 9.31 -7.65 -18.23
C PRO A 47 10.73 -8.11 -17.84
N ILE A 48 10.92 -9.42 -17.65
CA ILE A 48 12.21 -10.05 -17.34
C ILE A 48 13.09 -10.19 -18.61
N ALA A 49 12.50 -10.36 -19.79
CA ALA A 49 13.23 -10.45 -21.06
C ALA A 49 13.57 -9.08 -21.68
N SER A 50 12.91 -8.00 -21.23
CA SER A 50 13.22 -6.63 -21.67
C SER A 50 14.49 -6.05 -21.04
N SER A 51 15.08 -6.67 -20.01
CA SER A 51 16.46 -6.39 -19.61
C SER A 51 17.43 -7.13 -20.53
N LYS A 52 17.35 -6.84 -21.84
CA LYS A 52 18.46 -7.15 -22.73
C LYS A 52 19.59 -6.23 -22.30
N ALA A 53 20.68 -6.80 -21.78
CA ALA A 53 21.92 -6.08 -21.58
C ALA A 53 22.22 -5.33 -22.88
N THR A 54 22.23 -4.00 -22.82
CA THR A 54 22.75 -3.17 -23.89
C THR A 54 24.23 -3.51 -24.00
N ILE A 55 24.61 -4.31 -24.98
CA ILE A 55 26.00 -4.30 -25.44
C ILE A 55 26.13 -2.92 -26.08
N VAL A 56 26.85 -2.03 -25.41
CA VAL A 56 27.25 -0.75 -25.97
C VAL A 56 28.33 -1.09 -26.99
N GLU A 57 27.95 -1.13 -28.26
CA GLU A 57 28.90 -0.93 -29.34
C GLU A 57 29.20 0.59 -29.37
N ASP A 58 30.47 0.91 -29.59
CA ASP A 58 31.04 2.26 -29.74
C ASP A 58 31.52 2.93 -28.44
N ALA A 59 32.70 2.52 -28.00
CA ALA A 59 33.69 3.45 -27.48
C ALA A 59 35.02 3.15 -28.19
N ASP A 60 35.45 4.05 -29.07
CA ASP A 60 36.80 4.07 -29.63
C ASP A 60 37.79 4.14 -28.47
N PHE A 61 38.41 3.02 -28.15
CA PHE A 61 39.49 2.94 -27.17
C PHE A 61 40.78 2.68 -27.95
N THR A 62 41.57 3.73 -28.13
CA THR A 62 42.96 3.61 -28.59
C THR A 62 43.76 2.89 -27.52
N ILE A 63 44.24 1.69 -27.84
CA ILE A 63 45.11 0.89 -26.98
C ILE A 63 46.53 1.46 -27.12
N GLU A 64 47.03 2.10 -26.07
CA GLU A 64 48.48 2.23 -25.88
C GLU A 64 49.01 0.88 -25.38
N GLU A 65 49.96 0.30 -26.13
CA GLU A 65 50.67 -0.92 -25.75
C GLU A 65 51.61 -0.62 -24.57
N GLY A 66 51.06 -0.66 -23.36
CA GLY A 66 51.84 -0.72 -22.12
C GLY A 66 52.05 -2.17 -21.70
N GLU A 67 53.30 -2.61 -21.56
CA GLU A 67 53.68 -3.89 -20.95
C GLU A 67 53.00 -4.04 -19.57
N PHE A 68 52.09 -5.02 -19.48
CA PHE A 68 51.40 -5.35 -18.24
C PHE A 68 52.17 -6.47 -17.53
N GLU A 69 52.94 -6.13 -16.48
CA GLU A 69 53.54 -7.13 -15.61
C GLU A 69 52.43 -7.91 -14.87
N GLU A 70 52.33 -9.22 -15.09
CA GLU A 70 51.41 -10.08 -14.36
C GLU A 70 51.74 -10.06 -12.85
N PRO A 71 50.79 -9.76 -11.97
CA PRO A 71 51.03 -9.82 -10.54
C PRO A 71 51.27 -11.28 -10.13
N VAL A 72 52.41 -11.55 -9.51
CA VAL A 72 52.77 -12.88 -8.96
C VAL A 72 51.88 -13.15 -7.74
N ILE A 73 50.76 -13.84 -7.95
CA ILE A 73 49.84 -14.22 -6.88
C ILE A 73 50.37 -15.47 -6.16
N ASP A 74 50.76 -15.33 -4.89
CA ASP A 74 51.24 -16.44 -4.04
C ASP A 74 50.21 -17.58 -3.98
N GLU A 75 50.63 -18.81 -4.33
CA GLU A 75 49.80 -20.03 -4.36
C GLU A 75 49.08 -20.30 -3.03
N LYS A 76 49.65 -19.85 -1.90
CA LYS A 76 49.03 -19.96 -0.58
C LYS A 76 47.83 -19.02 -0.43
N SER A 77 47.87 -17.85 -1.05
CA SER A 77 46.78 -16.86 -1.01
C SER A 77 45.56 -17.35 -1.80
N MET A 78 45.78 -17.93 -2.99
CA MET A 78 44.75 -18.55 -3.83
C MET A 78 44.06 -19.71 -3.12
N LYS A 79 44.83 -20.63 -2.52
CA LYS A 79 44.28 -21.76 -1.75
C LYS A 79 43.47 -21.28 -0.54
N LYS A 80 43.86 -20.17 0.10
CA LYS A 80 43.13 -19.58 1.23
C LYS A 80 41.79 -18.98 0.78
N GLU A 81 41.78 -18.25 -0.32
CA GLU A 81 40.57 -17.62 -0.86
C GLU A 81 39.57 -18.65 -1.37
N GLN A 82 40.04 -19.68 -2.06
CA GLN A 82 39.21 -20.77 -2.54
C GLN A 82 38.57 -21.55 -1.38
N ARG A 83 39.30 -21.76 -0.27
CA ARG A 83 38.75 -22.32 0.98
C ARG A 83 37.68 -21.42 1.61
N VAL A 84 37.81 -20.10 1.52
CA VAL A 84 36.80 -19.15 2.03
C VAL A 84 35.53 -19.20 1.18
N LEU A 85 35.67 -19.24 -0.15
CA LEU A 85 34.56 -19.37 -1.09
C LEU A 85 33.79 -20.68 -0.87
N ASP A 86 34.51 -21.79 -0.70
CA ASP A 86 33.92 -23.11 -0.45
C ASP A 86 33.14 -23.14 0.88
N ARG A 87 33.67 -22.48 1.92
CA ARG A 87 32.96 -22.31 3.21
C ARG A 87 31.69 -21.48 3.06
N ARG A 88 31.70 -20.43 2.22
CA ARG A 88 30.50 -19.61 1.94
C ARG A 88 29.46 -20.42 1.17
N ARG A 89 29.88 -21.19 0.16
CA ARG A 89 29.00 -22.08 -0.62
C ARG A 89 28.33 -23.13 0.28
N ARG A 90 29.09 -23.82 1.14
CA ARG A 90 28.54 -24.79 2.10
C ARG A 90 27.57 -24.17 3.09
N ARG A 91 27.82 -22.93 3.55
CA ARG A 91 26.87 -22.19 4.41
C ARG A 91 25.58 -21.83 3.65
N ALA A 92 25.67 -21.41 2.40
CA ALA A 92 24.52 -21.12 1.56
C ALA A 92 23.67 -22.37 1.30
N GLU A 93 24.31 -23.49 0.95
CA GLU A 93 23.64 -24.78 0.74
C GLU A 93 22.95 -25.28 2.02
N ARG A 94 23.58 -25.14 3.19
CA ARG A 94 22.96 -25.47 4.49
C ARG A 94 21.72 -24.61 4.76
N LYS A 95 21.78 -23.30 4.47
CA LYS A 95 20.61 -22.40 4.60
C LYS A 95 19.49 -22.82 3.64
N LEU A 96 19.83 -23.18 2.42
CA LEU A 96 18.87 -23.58 1.39
C LEU A 96 18.20 -24.92 1.71
N LYS A 97 18.96 -25.90 2.22
CA LYS A 97 18.41 -27.16 2.75
C LYS A 97 17.51 -26.95 3.96
N ARG A 98 17.90 -26.06 4.89
CA ARG A 98 17.10 -25.72 6.07
C ARG A 98 15.79 -25.02 5.67
N GLN A 99 15.84 -24.13 4.69
CA GLN A 99 14.64 -23.50 4.12
C GLN A 99 13.74 -24.54 3.44
N ALA A 100 14.29 -25.43 2.61
CA ALA A 100 13.52 -26.50 1.97
C ALA A 100 12.92 -27.52 2.97
N GLN A 101 13.50 -27.65 4.17
CA GLN A 101 12.94 -28.44 5.25
C GLN A 101 11.80 -27.69 5.95
N ILE A 102 11.98 -26.40 6.25
CA ILE A 102 10.92 -25.52 6.78
C ILE A 102 9.74 -25.49 5.82
N ASP A 103 9.97 -25.35 4.52
CA ASP A 103 8.93 -25.34 3.49
C ASP A 103 8.20 -26.70 3.42
N ARG A 104 8.92 -27.82 3.63
CA ARG A 104 8.33 -29.16 3.74
C ARG A 104 7.53 -29.36 5.02
N GLU A 105 7.99 -28.85 6.15
CA GLU A 105 7.25 -28.87 7.42
C GLU A 105 6.01 -27.96 7.35
N TYR A 106 6.14 -26.79 6.73
CA TYR A 106 5.03 -25.89 6.43
C TYR A 106 4.03 -26.55 5.48
N SER A 107 4.51 -27.31 4.48
CA SER A 107 3.66 -28.11 3.59
C SER A 107 2.97 -29.26 4.31
N LYS A 108 3.58 -29.87 5.33
CA LYS A 108 2.97 -30.92 6.15
C LYS A 108 1.93 -30.37 7.15
N GLN A 109 2.14 -29.16 7.67
CA GLN A 109 1.18 -28.44 8.52
C GLN A 109 0.03 -27.80 7.73
N ARG A 110 0.11 -27.78 6.40
CA ARG A 110 -0.89 -27.18 5.51
C ARG A 110 -2.16 -28.01 5.35
N ASP A 111 -2.18 -29.24 5.86
CA ASP A 111 -3.25 -30.21 5.60
C ASP A 111 -4.56 -29.96 6.38
N ASN A 112 -4.83 -28.72 6.83
CA ASN A 112 -6.09 -28.45 7.52
C ASN A 112 -6.64 -27.01 7.46
N ARG A 113 -6.23 -26.19 6.48
CA ARG A 113 -6.95 -24.91 6.20
C ARG A 113 -7.10 -24.67 4.71
N ASP A 114 -8.34 -24.93 4.26
CA ASP A 114 -8.92 -24.78 2.92
C ASP A 114 -8.17 -23.85 1.97
N ASP A 115 -7.56 -24.39 0.93
CA ASP A 115 -7.44 -23.73 -0.37
C ASP A 115 -7.58 -24.82 -1.46
N PHE A 116 -8.78 -24.88 -2.05
CA PHE A 116 -9.32 -25.91 -2.96
C PHE A 116 -9.62 -27.26 -2.30
N TYR A 117 -10.90 -27.66 -2.29
CA TYR A 117 -11.29 -29.03 -1.94
C TYR A 117 -11.76 -29.79 -3.19
N TYR A 118 -11.39 -31.07 -3.25
CA TYR A 118 -11.92 -32.01 -4.23
C TYR A 118 -13.11 -32.72 -3.58
N LYS A 119 -14.29 -32.65 -4.18
CA LYS A 119 -15.43 -33.50 -3.81
C LYS A 119 -15.43 -34.70 -4.73
N GLN A 120 -15.43 -35.90 -4.16
CA GLN A 120 -15.75 -37.09 -4.92
C GLN A 120 -17.27 -37.15 -5.07
N ASP A 121 -17.76 -37.25 -6.30
CA ASP A 121 -19.18 -37.53 -6.54
C ASP A 121 -19.47 -39.02 -6.24
N ASP A 122 -20.75 -39.37 -6.12
CA ASP A 122 -21.18 -40.75 -5.82
C ASP A 122 -20.75 -41.76 -6.92
N THR A 123 -20.21 -41.27 -8.04
CA THR A 123 -19.66 -42.07 -9.15
C THR A 123 -18.14 -42.24 -9.10
N GLY A 124 -17.47 -41.72 -8.07
CA GLY A 124 -16.04 -41.88 -7.85
C GLY A 124 -15.15 -40.84 -8.55
N ASN A 125 -15.73 -39.85 -9.24
CA ASN A 125 -14.98 -38.81 -9.95
C ASN A 125 -14.73 -37.59 -9.07
N MET A 126 -13.51 -37.05 -9.13
CA MET A 126 -13.10 -35.89 -8.32
C MET A 126 -13.38 -34.57 -9.05
N HIS A 127 -14.20 -33.70 -8.45
CA HIS A 127 -14.49 -32.37 -8.97
C HIS A 127 -13.78 -31.30 -8.14
N SER A 128 -13.10 -30.37 -8.81
CA SER A 128 -12.55 -29.17 -8.17
C SER A 128 -13.60 -28.05 -8.17
N ALA A 129 -14.08 -27.68 -6.98
CA ALA A 129 -14.94 -26.51 -6.84
C ALA A 129 -14.08 -25.25 -6.73
N LYS A 130 -14.30 -24.29 -7.64
CA LYS A 130 -13.57 -23.02 -7.64
C LYS A 130 -14.08 -22.14 -6.51
N MET A 131 -13.25 -21.87 -5.51
CA MET A 131 -13.55 -20.85 -4.52
C MET A 131 -13.73 -19.50 -5.24
N PRO A 132 -14.79 -18.72 -4.95
CA PRO A 132 -15.01 -17.46 -5.65
C PRO A 132 -13.77 -16.58 -5.55
N GLU A 133 -13.31 -16.04 -6.67
CA GLU A 133 -12.08 -15.23 -6.77
C GLU A 133 -12.08 -14.02 -5.80
N ARG A 134 -13.28 -13.59 -5.39
CA ARG A 134 -13.52 -12.58 -4.36
C ARG A 134 -13.01 -13.04 -2.99
N LEU A 135 -13.33 -14.26 -2.57
CA LEU A 135 -12.97 -14.83 -1.28
C LEU A 135 -11.45 -15.06 -1.14
N PHE A 136 -10.78 -15.51 -2.20
CA PHE A 136 -9.31 -15.65 -2.20
C PHE A 136 -8.60 -14.31 -2.01
N ARG A 137 -9.04 -13.29 -2.75
CA ARG A 137 -8.49 -11.93 -2.64
C ARG A 137 -8.73 -11.35 -1.24
N ASP A 138 -9.92 -11.56 -0.70
CA ASP A 138 -10.28 -11.08 0.63
C ASP A 138 -9.47 -11.79 1.72
N ARG A 139 -9.24 -13.10 1.63
CA ARG A 139 -8.34 -13.82 2.56
C ARG A 139 -6.89 -13.34 2.47
N MET A 140 -6.37 -13.03 1.28
CA MET A 140 -5.03 -12.46 1.12
C MET A 140 -4.90 -11.07 1.76
N PHE A 141 -5.94 -10.22 1.63
CA PHE A 141 -5.95 -8.92 2.30
C PHE A 141 -6.02 -9.06 3.83
N LEU A 142 -6.83 -10.00 4.32
CA LEU A 142 -7.03 -10.26 5.74
C LEU A 142 -5.81 -10.94 6.38
N SER A 143 -5.09 -11.81 5.67
CA SER A 143 -3.90 -12.47 6.21
C SER A 143 -2.74 -11.50 6.50
N LEU A 144 -2.72 -10.33 5.83
CA LEU A 144 -1.76 -9.27 6.15
C LEU A 144 -2.04 -8.59 7.51
N ILE A 145 -3.25 -8.73 8.07
CA ILE A 145 -3.71 -7.97 9.24
C ILE A 145 -4.33 -8.93 10.24
N GLY A 146 -3.56 -9.29 11.27
CA GLY A 146 -3.96 -10.24 12.32
C GLY A 146 -5.28 -9.89 13.03
N ASP A 147 -5.62 -8.59 13.12
CA ASP A 147 -6.78 -8.08 13.86
C ASP A 147 -7.80 -7.38 12.95
N HIS A 148 -8.79 -8.13 12.45
CA HIS A 148 -9.77 -7.62 11.49
C HIS A 148 -11.18 -7.51 12.08
N PHE A 149 -11.82 -6.37 11.83
CA PHE A 149 -13.28 -6.21 11.86
C PHE A 149 -13.67 -5.71 10.48
N THR A 150 -14.26 -6.57 9.65
CA THR A 150 -14.63 -6.19 8.29
C THR A 150 -16.05 -6.61 8.02
N THR A 151 -16.84 -5.68 7.54
CA THR A 151 -18.26 -5.87 7.22
C THR A 151 -18.45 -6.47 5.82
N SER A 152 -17.41 -7.07 5.23
CA SER A 152 -17.36 -7.54 3.84
C SER A 152 -17.51 -6.44 2.76
N TYR A 153 -18.07 -5.27 3.08
CA TYR A 153 -18.24 -4.11 2.20
C TYR A 153 -17.31 -2.96 2.60
N GLU A 154 -16.41 -2.55 1.71
CA GLU A 154 -15.43 -1.48 1.95
C GLU A 154 -16.06 -0.14 2.33
N ILE A 155 -17.20 0.20 1.71
CA ILE A 155 -17.87 1.49 1.95
C ILE A 155 -18.39 1.55 3.38
N PHE A 156 -18.98 0.47 3.89
CA PHE A 156 -19.47 0.42 5.27
C PHE A 156 -18.33 0.51 6.27
N ASP A 157 -17.23 -0.23 6.05
CA ASP A 157 -16.03 -0.13 6.90
C ASP A 157 -15.54 1.33 6.95
N PHE A 158 -15.47 2.00 5.78
CA PHE A 158 -15.06 3.40 5.70
C PHE A 158 -16.01 4.37 6.41
N LEU A 159 -17.32 4.18 6.26
CA LEU A 159 -18.34 5.00 6.93
C LEU A 159 -18.28 4.84 8.46
N ILE A 160 -18.09 3.62 8.96
CA ILE A 160 -17.93 3.37 10.40
C ILE A 160 -16.68 4.08 10.91
N GLY A 161 -15.56 3.96 10.19
CA GLY A 161 -14.32 4.69 10.53
C GLY A 161 -14.50 6.21 10.56
N LEU A 162 -15.25 6.76 9.60
CA LEU A 162 -15.59 8.18 9.55
C LEU A 162 -16.42 8.62 10.75
N VAL A 163 -17.46 7.87 11.10
CA VAL A 163 -18.32 8.17 12.24
C VAL A 163 -17.51 8.16 13.53
N ILE A 164 -16.67 7.14 13.74
CA ILE A 164 -15.82 7.03 14.93
C ILE A 164 -14.88 8.24 15.04
N ILE A 165 -14.17 8.60 13.97
CA ILE A 165 -13.26 9.75 13.98
C ILE A 165 -14.02 11.07 14.21
N ALA A 166 -15.17 11.25 13.55
CA ALA A 166 -15.96 12.47 13.69
C ALA A 166 -16.47 12.64 15.12
N LEU A 167 -16.99 11.57 15.73
CA LEU A 167 -17.49 11.60 17.11
C LEU A 167 -16.36 11.78 18.12
N THR A 168 -15.23 11.09 17.95
CA THR A 168 -14.08 11.21 18.88
C THR A 168 -13.44 12.58 18.86
N TRP A 169 -13.57 13.35 17.78
CA TRP A 169 -13.15 14.75 17.75
C TRP A 169 -14.25 15.72 18.22
N ALA A 170 -15.49 15.50 17.80
CA ALA A 170 -16.60 16.40 18.12
C ALA A 170 -16.99 16.36 19.60
N ILE A 171 -17.07 15.17 20.23
CA ILE A 171 -17.53 15.02 21.62
C ILE A 171 -16.64 15.80 22.60
N PRO A 172 -15.30 15.66 22.61
CA PRO A 172 -14.44 16.47 23.47
C PRO A 172 -14.56 17.97 23.20
N SER A 173 -14.69 18.37 21.92
CA SER A 173 -14.78 19.79 21.58
C SER A 173 -16.01 20.48 22.20
N VAL A 174 -17.09 19.72 22.36
CA VAL A 174 -18.33 20.17 23.01
C VAL A 174 -18.22 20.09 24.53
N LEU A 175 -17.74 18.96 25.07
CA LEU A 175 -17.65 18.74 26.52
C LEU A 175 -16.72 19.75 27.20
N PHE A 176 -15.61 20.10 26.55
CA PHE A 176 -14.65 21.09 27.07
C PHE A 176 -14.98 22.52 26.64
N SER A 177 -16.21 22.76 26.15
CA SER A 177 -16.75 24.08 25.75
C SER A 177 -15.79 24.90 24.86
N GLN A 178 -15.04 24.22 23.98
CA GLN A 178 -14.05 24.88 23.11
C GLN A 178 -14.74 25.81 22.09
N PHE A 179 -16.01 25.50 21.77
CA PHE A 179 -16.83 26.18 20.78
C PHE A 179 -18.31 26.22 21.18
N ARG A 180 -19.04 27.17 20.59
CA ARG A 180 -20.51 27.15 20.59
C ARG A 180 -21.02 25.96 19.78
N TRP A 181 -22.13 25.37 20.22
CA TRP A 181 -22.78 24.23 19.57
C TRP A 181 -23.03 24.43 18.07
N LEU A 182 -23.30 25.65 17.62
CA LEU A 182 -23.52 25.99 16.21
C LEU A 182 -22.32 25.62 15.29
N PHE A 183 -21.09 25.63 15.81
CA PHE A 183 -19.89 25.36 15.01
C PHE A 183 -19.53 23.86 14.93
N THR A 184 -20.16 23.02 15.75
CA THR A 184 -19.91 21.56 15.80
C THR A 184 -20.16 20.82 14.47
N PRO A 185 -21.24 21.08 13.69
CA PRO A 185 -21.41 20.41 12.39
C PRO A 185 -20.32 20.80 11.37
N PHE A 186 -19.84 22.04 11.41
CA PHE A 186 -18.74 22.48 10.54
C PHE A 186 -17.42 21.81 10.91
N LEU A 187 -17.17 21.62 12.21
CA LEU A 187 -16.01 20.86 12.68
C LEU A 187 -16.08 19.39 12.24
N MET A 188 -17.24 18.74 12.36
CA MET A 188 -17.43 17.37 11.87
C MET A 188 -17.19 17.27 10.36
N LEU A 189 -17.66 18.26 9.58
CA LEU A 189 -17.41 18.33 8.15
C LEU A 189 -15.92 18.42 7.83
N ILE A 190 -15.18 19.30 8.53
CA ILE A 190 -13.72 19.43 8.39
C ILE A 190 -13.03 18.10 8.68
N VAL A 191 -13.40 17.44 9.77
CA VAL A 191 -12.81 16.15 10.20
C VAL A 191 -13.09 15.05 9.18
N ILE A 192 -14.33 14.91 8.72
CA ILE A 192 -14.76 13.93 7.71
C ILE A 192 -14.01 14.16 6.40
N LEU A 193 -13.94 15.42 5.94
CA LEU A 193 -13.26 15.78 4.70
C LEU A 193 -11.76 15.50 4.80
N SER A 194 -11.13 15.87 5.91
CA SER A 194 -9.69 15.66 6.16
C SER A 194 -9.31 14.18 6.21
N TYR A 195 -10.15 13.33 6.82
CA TYR A 195 -9.93 11.88 6.81
C TYR A 195 -10.12 11.28 5.42
N THR A 196 -11.12 11.76 4.70
CA THR A 196 -11.42 11.32 3.33
C THR A 196 -10.28 11.69 2.37
N LEU A 197 -9.78 12.93 2.44
CA LEU A 197 -8.67 13.43 1.63
C LEU A 197 -7.32 12.81 1.99
N LEU A 198 -7.19 12.20 3.17
CA LEU A 198 -6.03 11.39 3.49
C LEU A 198 -6.01 10.07 2.71
N ILE A 199 -7.19 9.47 2.46
CA ILE A 199 -7.33 8.10 1.96
C ILE A 199 -7.62 8.06 0.46
N ILE A 200 -8.53 8.91 -0.04
CA ILE A 200 -8.97 8.87 -1.44
C ILE A 200 -7.83 9.13 -2.43
N PRO A 201 -6.98 10.17 -2.28
CA PRO A 201 -5.86 10.41 -3.20
C PRO A 201 -4.89 9.23 -3.25
N GLN A 202 -4.59 8.62 -2.11
CA GLN A 202 -3.76 7.42 -2.04
C GLN A 202 -4.42 6.24 -2.78
N LYS A 203 -5.73 6.06 -2.60
CA LYS A 203 -6.50 5.03 -3.31
C LYS A 203 -6.51 5.27 -4.82
N LEU A 204 -6.66 6.51 -5.26
CA LEU A 204 -6.61 6.90 -6.65
C LEU A 204 -5.22 6.66 -7.25
N MET A 205 -4.16 7.01 -6.53
CA MET A 205 -2.78 6.77 -6.94
C MET A 205 -2.47 5.28 -7.06
N ALA A 206 -2.92 4.46 -6.11
CA ALA A 206 -2.78 3.02 -6.18
C ALA A 206 -3.46 2.43 -7.43
N ARG A 207 -4.68 2.88 -7.75
CA ARG A 207 -5.42 2.47 -8.96
C ARG A 207 -4.68 2.84 -10.25
N ARG A 208 -4.02 4.01 -10.30
CA ARG A 208 -3.20 4.43 -11.45
C ARG A 208 -2.03 3.49 -11.70
N PHE A 209 -1.47 2.89 -10.65
CA PHE A 209 -0.44 1.85 -10.75
C PHE A 209 -1.01 0.43 -10.92
N GLY A 210 -2.30 0.28 -11.26
CA GLY A 210 -2.93 -1.03 -11.45
C GLY A 210 -3.16 -1.82 -10.15
N CYS A 211 -2.97 -1.20 -8.99
CA CYS A 211 -3.14 -1.84 -7.69
C CYS A 211 -4.60 -1.74 -7.25
N LYS A 212 -5.20 -2.87 -6.89
CA LYS A 212 -6.44 -2.86 -6.11
C LYS A 212 -6.08 -2.62 -4.65
N SER A 213 -6.67 -1.59 -4.06
CA SER A 213 -6.56 -1.28 -2.63
C SER A 213 -7.92 -1.40 -1.97
N ARG A 214 -7.92 -1.69 -0.67
CA ARG A 214 -9.13 -1.86 0.13
C ARG A 214 -8.95 -1.16 1.47
N TYR A 215 -9.93 -0.37 1.86
CA TYR A 215 -10.01 0.16 3.22
C TYR A 215 -10.48 -0.94 4.18
N VAL A 216 -9.78 -1.08 5.31
CA VAL A 216 -10.01 -2.12 6.32
C VAL A 216 -10.05 -1.47 7.69
N LEU A 217 -11.06 -1.84 8.48
CA LEU A 217 -11.22 -1.39 9.86
C LEU A 217 -10.48 -2.31 10.83
N SER A 218 -9.82 -1.73 11.84
CA SER A 218 -9.06 -2.47 12.84
C SER A 218 -9.79 -2.41 14.18
N LYS A 219 -10.03 -3.58 14.82
CA LYS A 219 -10.61 -3.62 16.18
C LYS A 219 -9.78 -2.83 17.18
N ILE A 220 -8.48 -3.08 17.16
CA ILE A 220 -7.51 -2.41 18.03
C ILE A 220 -7.44 -0.93 17.69
N GLY A 221 -7.39 -0.60 16.39
CA GLY A 221 -7.39 0.79 15.93
C GLY A 221 -8.60 1.58 16.43
N MET A 222 -9.80 1.02 16.27
CA MET A 222 -11.05 1.64 16.77
C MET A 222 -11.03 1.81 18.29
N LEU A 223 -10.65 0.76 19.03
CA LEU A 223 -10.59 0.81 20.48
C LEU A 223 -9.63 1.90 20.97
N ILE A 224 -8.42 1.94 20.40
CA ILE A 224 -7.42 2.95 20.73
C ILE A 224 -7.95 4.35 20.39
N THR A 225 -8.59 4.55 19.23
CA THR A 225 -9.18 5.84 18.85
C THR A 225 -10.26 6.30 19.83
N VAL A 226 -11.13 5.40 20.30
CA VAL A 226 -12.17 5.73 21.27
C VAL A 226 -11.58 6.02 22.65
N VAL A 227 -10.69 5.17 23.17
CA VAL A 227 -10.08 5.32 24.49
C VAL A 227 -9.25 6.61 24.58
N THR A 228 -8.54 6.95 23.49
CA THR A 228 -7.69 8.13 23.46
C THR A 228 -8.44 9.42 23.13
N ALA A 229 -9.76 9.38 22.87
CA ALA A 229 -10.54 10.55 22.49
C ALA A 229 -10.52 11.67 23.54
N ILE A 230 -10.53 11.30 24.83
CA ILE A 230 -10.46 12.22 25.96
C ILE A 230 -9.04 12.67 26.30
N SER A 231 -8.03 12.03 25.73
CA SER A 231 -6.61 12.36 25.95
C SER A 231 -6.18 13.54 25.07
N PRO A 232 -5.21 14.37 25.50
CA PRO A 232 -4.56 15.35 24.64
C PRO A 232 -3.85 14.70 23.44
N VAL A 233 -3.33 13.48 23.63
CA VAL A 233 -2.69 12.67 22.60
C VAL A 233 -3.71 11.67 22.05
N ARG A 234 -4.39 12.07 20.97
CA ARG A 234 -5.42 11.26 20.31
C ARG A 234 -4.81 10.39 19.23
N PHE A 235 -5.02 9.08 19.32
CA PHE A 235 -4.57 8.13 18.30
C PHE A 235 -5.69 7.90 17.27
N LEU A 236 -5.67 8.66 16.17
CA LEU A 236 -6.73 8.73 15.16
C LEU A 236 -6.52 7.72 14.01
N SER A 237 -6.70 6.43 14.29
CA SER A 237 -6.50 5.36 13.31
C SER A 237 -7.48 4.20 13.47
N PRO A 238 -8.79 4.42 13.28
CA PRO A 238 -9.82 3.36 13.37
C PRO A 238 -9.67 2.31 12.26
N GLY A 239 -9.06 2.68 11.14
CA GLY A 239 -8.82 1.81 10.00
C GLY A 239 -7.74 2.36 9.09
N MET A 240 -7.35 1.55 8.11
CA MET A 240 -6.28 1.88 7.17
C MET A 240 -6.59 1.42 5.75
N LEU A 241 -6.04 2.14 4.77
CA LEU A 241 -6.06 1.70 3.39
C LEU A 241 -4.93 0.72 3.13
N VAL A 242 -5.30 -0.52 2.82
CA VAL A 242 -4.37 -1.61 2.55
C VAL A 242 -4.12 -1.66 1.05
N VAL A 243 -2.85 -1.48 0.67
CA VAL A 243 -2.36 -1.69 -0.69
C VAL A 243 -1.48 -2.93 -0.64
N PRO A 244 -1.83 -4.01 -1.37
CA PRO A 244 -1.13 -5.27 -1.25
C PRO A 244 0.28 -5.11 -1.80
N GLU A 245 1.26 -5.55 -1.01
CA GLU A 245 2.67 -5.58 -1.39
C GLU A 245 2.92 -6.78 -2.29
N ILE A 246 2.54 -6.65 -3.56
CA ILE A 246 2.81 -7.68 -4.55
C ILE A 246 4.05 -7.24 -5.32
N ASN A 247 4.90 -8.20 -5.70
CA ASN A 247 6.26 -8.01 -6.25
C ASN A 247 6.38 -7.19 -7.55
N PHE A 248 5.31 -6.53 -8.00
CA PHE A 248 5.28 -5.69 -9.18
C PHE A 248 5.46 -4.17 -8.90
N LEU A 249 5.45 -3.71 -7.65
CA LEU A 249 5.68 -2.28 -7.34
C LEU A 249 7.13 -2.01 -6.95
N SER A 250 7.76 -1.07 -7.66
CA SER A 250 9.05 -0.49 -7.26
C SER A 250 8.93 0.27 -5.94
N LYS A 251 10.04 0.36 -5.18
CA LYS A 251 10.12 1.17 -3.95
C LYS A 251 9.65 2.62 -4.16
N LYS A 252 9.96 3.19 -5.34
CA LYS A 252 9.52 4.53 -5.75
C LYS A 252 8.00 4.63 -5.86
N GLN A 253 7.35 3.68 -6.51
CA GLN A 253 5.89 3.67 -6.64
C GLN A 253 5.20 3.47 -5.28
N GLN A 254 5.70 2.57 -4.43
CA GLN A 254 5.14 2.35 -3.09
C GLN A 254 5.27 3.59 -2.20
N GLY A 255 6.43 4.26 -2.26
CA GLY A 255 6.66 5.52 -1.57
C GLY A 255 5.71 6.61 -2.06
N LEU A 256 5.58 6.77 -3.38
CA LEU A 256 4.71 7.79 -3.98
C LEU A 256 3.22 7.59 -3.65
N ILE A 257 2.74 6.35 -3.66
CA ILE A 257 1.38 6.01 -3.22
C ILE A 257 1.19 6.41 -1.76
N SER A 258 2.14 6.08 -0.88
CA SER A 258 2.02 6.34 0.55
C SER A 258 2.20 7.83 0.91
N PHE A 259 2.84 8.59 0.03
CA PHE A 259 3.17 10.00 0.16
C PHE A 259 2.00 10.94 -0.18
N ILE A 260 1.23 10.64 -1.23
CA ILE A 260 0.25 11.59 -1.79
C ILE A 260 -0.86 12.00 -0.82
N GLY A 261 -1.36 11.06 0.00
CA GLY A 261 -2.40 11.35 1.00
C GLY A 261 -1.93 12.35 2.05
N PRO A 262 -0.84 12.06 2.79
CA PRO A 262 -0.33 13.02 3.76
C PRO A 262 0.19 14.32 3.13
N LEU A 263 0.64 14.33 1.87
CA LEU A 263 0.94 15.59 1.16
C LEU A 263 -0.31 16.48 1.01
N VAL A 264 -1.41 15.92 0.52
CA VAL A 264 -2.68 16.66 0.34
C VAL A 264 -3.15 17.23 1.68
N ASN A 265 -3.09 16.44 2.74
CA ASN A 265 -3.46 16.89 4.07
C ASN A 265 -2.54 17.98 4.61
N LEU A 266 -1.22 17.91 4.41
CA LEU A 266 -0.31 18.99 4.81
C LEU A 266 -0.65 20.32 4.13
N VAL A 267 -0.99 20.31 2.84
CA VAL A 267 -1.38 21.53 2.11
C VAL A 267 -2.66 22.14 2.68
N ILE A 268 -3.67 21.30 2.96
CA ILE A 268 -4.94 21.76 3.55
C ILE A 268 -4.72 22.28 4.97
N GLY A 269 -3.90 21.59 5.76
CA GLY A 269 -3.53 22.01 7.10
C GLY A 269 -2.87 23.38 7.12
N LEU A 270 -1.92 23.62 6.21
CA LEU A 270 -1.30 24.94 6.04
C LEU A 270 -2.32 26.01 5.66
N ALA A 271 -3.26 25.72 4.76
CA ALA A 271 -4.33 26.65 4.41
C ALA A 271 -5.20 27.00 5.62
N TYR A 272 -5.58 26.01 6.45
CA TYR A 272 -6.33 26.23 7.68
C TYR A 272 -5.54 27.01 8.74
N LEU A 273 -4.24 26.75 8.89
CA LEU A 273 -3.40 27.55 9.77
C LEU A 273 -3.37 29.03 9.33
N SER A 274 -3.12 29.28 8.04
CA SER A 274 -3.06 30.64 7.49
C SER A 274 -4.39 31.39 7.64
N LEU A 275 -5.51 30.74 7.32
CA LEU A 275 -6.85 31.32 7.51
C LEU A 275 -7.17 31.55 8.99
N GLY A 276 -6.83 30.60 9.85
CA GLY A 276 -7.01 30.71 11.30
C GLY A 276 -6.23 31.89 11.88
N ALA A 277 -4.96 32.04 11.50
CA ALA A 277 -4.12 33.15 11.92
C ALA A 277 -4.62 34.51 11.38
N TYR A 278 -5.13 34.55 10.15
CA TYR A 278 -5.73 35.76 9.60
C TYR A 278 -6.98 36.18 10.39
N PHE A 279 -7.93 35.27 10.61
CA PHE A 279 -9.15 35.58 11.37
C PHE A 279 -8.88 35.84 12.86
N TYR A 280 -7.74 35.38 13.40
CA TYR A 280 -7.34 35.68 14.77
C TYR A 280 -7.18 37.19 14.99
N THR A 281 -6.74 37.92 13.96
CA THR A 281 -6.57 39.39 14.02
C THR A 281 -7.88 40.17 14.02
N VAL A 282 -9.02 39.52 13.77
CA VAL A 282 -10.33 40.16 13.65
C VAL A 282 -11.22 39.72 14.83
N PRO A 283 -11.47 40.57 15.84
CA PRO A 283 -12.16 40.17 17.08
C PRO A 283 -13.57 39.58 16.86
N THR A 284 -14.28 40.02 15.83
CA THR A 284 -15.64 39.53 15.50
C THR A 284 -15.65 38.11 14.91
N LEU A 285 -14.51 37.61 14.42
CA LEU A 285 -14.38 36.32 13.75
C LEU A 285 -13.60 35.28 14.58
N GLY A 286 -13.41 35.51 15.89
CA GLY A 286 -12.62 34.64 16.76
C GLY A 286 -13.09 33.18 16.83
N GLU A 287 -14.39 32.91 16.67
CA GLU A 287 -14.92 31.53 16.58
C GLU A 287 -14.50 30.83 15.29
N ILE A 288 -14.51 31.55 14.17
CA ILE A 288 -14.08 31.02 12.86
C ILE A 288 -12.57 30.79 12.88
N SER A 289 -11.80 31.69 13.50
CA SER A 289 -10.36 31.49 13.73
C SER A 289 -10.11 30.18 14.50
N ARG A 290 -10.75 30.00 15.66
CA ARG A 290 -10.62 28.78 16.46
C ARG A 290 -11.01 27.53 15.67
N LEU A 291 -12.06 27.58 14.85
CA LEU A 291 -12.52 26.47 14.03
C LEU A 291 -11.45 26.06 13.01
N MET A 292 -10.88 27.02 12.28
CA MET A 292 -9.81 26.77 11.31
C MET A 292 -8.54 26.22 11.98
N LEU A 293 -8.13 26.82 13.11
CA LEU A 293 -6.99 26.34 13.90
C LEU A 293 -7.21 24.91 14.42
N ASN A 294 -8.44 24.57 14.83
CA ASN A 294 -8.78 23.20 15.24
C ASN A 294 -8.76 22.21 14.08
N GLY A 295 -9.18 22.64 12.88
CA GLY A 295 -9.00 21.85 11.65
C GLY A 295 -7.53 21.56 11.36
N SER A 296 -6.66 22.57 11.50
CA SER A 296 -5.21 22.42 11.34
C SER A 296 -4.59 21.48 12.40
N LEU A 297 -5.02 21.58 13.66
CA LEU A 297 -4.63 20.65 14.72
C LEU A 297 -5.03 19.20 14.42
N PHE A 298 -6.27 18.98 13.98
CA PHE A 298 -6.73 17.65 13.61
C PHE A 298 -5.88 17.05 12.48
N ILE A 299 -5.69 17.83 11.41
CA ILE A 299 -4.93 17.40 10.23
C ILE A 299 -3.48 17.08 10.58
N SER A 300 -2.82 17.90 11.39
CA SER A 300 -1.43 17.67 11.80
C SER A 300 -1.30 16.39 12.62
N GLN A 301 -2.16 16.15 13.61
CA GLN A 301 -2.18 14.91 14.39
C GLN A 301 -2.41 13.68 13.50
N LEU A 302 -3.42 13.73 12.63
CA LEU A 302 -3.75 12.65 11.70
C LEU A 302 -2.59 12.33 10.76
N THR A 303 -1.87 13.36 10.30
CA THR A 303 -0.72 13.24 9.40
C THR A 303 0.49 12.66 10.12
N ILE A 304 0.82 13.16 11.33
CA ILE A 304 1.93 12.67 12.15
C ILE A 304 1.77 11.17 12.43
N LEU A 305 0.59 10.74 12.87
CA LEU A 305 0.31 9.32 13.12
C LEU A 305 0.43 8.46 11.85
N GLY A 306 0.02 9.00 10.71
CA GLY A 306 0.20 8.34 9.42
C GLY A 306 1.67 8.19 9.02
N LEU A 307 2.52 9.14 9.40
CA LEU A 307 3.96 9.18 9.11
C LEU A 307 4.80 8.39 10.13
N LEU A 308 4.27 7.95 11.27
CA LEU A 308 5.05 7.14 12.21
C LEU A 308 5.56 5.84 11.56
N PRO A 309 6.85 5.49 11.63
CA PRO A 309 7.45 4.45 10.79
C PRO A 309 7.36 3.04 11.40
N PHE A 310 6.15 2.58 11.77
CA PHE A 310 5.93 1.27 12.40
C PHE A 310 5.07 0.33 11.54
N GLY A 311 5.40 -0.96 11.52
CA GLY A 311 4.56 -2.01 10.93
C GLY A 311 4.24 -1.78 9.44
N LEU A 312 2.94 -1.70 9.14
CA LEU A 312 2.36 -1.45 7.80
C LEU A 312 2.05 0.04 7.54
N SER A 313 2.58 0.96 8.35
CA SER A 313 2.28 2.38 8.24
C SER A 313 2.76 3.00 6.93
N ARG A 314 2.11 4.09 6.52
CA ARG A 314 2.51 4.91 5.36
C ARG A 314 3.91 5.47 5.53
N GLY A 315 4.23 5.92 6.74
CA GLY A 315 5.54 6.44 7.13
C GLY A 315 6.70 5.51 6.78
N ARG A 316 6.57 4.21 7.06
CA ARG A 316 7.62 3.23 6.75
C ARG A 316 7.93 3.16 5.26
N LYS A 317 6.89 3.21 4.42
CA LYS A 317 7.02 3.16 2.95
C LYS A 317 7.70 4.42 2.41
N VAL A 318 7.29 5.60 2.87
CA VAL A 318 7.92 6.87 2.50
C VAL A 318 9.37 6.93 2.97
N TYR A 319 9.65 6.52 4.22
CA TYR A 319 11.00 6.45 4.78
C TYR A 319 11.93 5.55 3.96
N SER A 320 11.44 4.37 3.54
CA SER A 320 12.21 3.42 2.74
C SER A 320 12.47 3.90 1.30
N TRP A 321 11.65 4.81 0.78
CA TRP A 321 11.80 5.39 -0.54
C TRP A 321 12.75 6.59 -0.53
N ASN A 322 12.50 7.58 0.33
CA ASN A 322 13.30 8.79 0.43
C ASN A 322 13.23 9.38 1.84
N LYS A 323 14.35 9.30 2.58
CA LYS A 323 14.47 9.82 3.95
C LYS A 323 14.30 11.33 4.03
N ILE A 324 14.77 12.08 3.01
CA ILE A 324 14.67 13.55 2.98
C ILE A 324 13.19 13.96 2.91
N ILE A 325 12.43 13.35 1.98
CA ILE A 325 10.98 13.61 1.85
C ILE A 325 10.24 13.24 3.13
N TYR A 326 10.61 12.11 3.74
CA TYR A 326 10.03 11.67 5.00
C TYR A 326 10.25 12.71 6.12
N PHE A 327 11.50 13.12 6.35
CA PHE A 327 11.82 14.07 7.41
C PHE A 327 11.26 15.46 7.15
N SER A 328 11.25 15.92 5.89
CA SER A 328 10.64 17.21 5.56
C SER A 328 9.14 17.25 5.87
N MET A 329 8.40 16.21 5.48
CA MET A 329 6.97 16.10 5.83
C MET A 329 6.75 16.03 7.34
N LEU A 330 7.58 15.28 8.05
CA LEU A 330 7.46 15.13 9.50
C LEU A 330 7.70 16.48 10.21
N ILE A 331 8.74 17.22 9.80
CA ILE A 331 9.04 18.56 10.33
C ILE A 331 7.88 19.52 10.05
N VAL A 332 7.36 19.55 8.82
CA VAL A 332 6.22 20.40 8.47
C VAL A 332 4.98 20.03 9.29
N ALA A 333 4.69 18.73 9.47
CA ALA A 333 3.54 18.28 10.25
C ALA A 333 3.66 18.64 11.75
N ILE A 334 4.85 18.50 12.33
CA ILE A 334 5.13 18.90 13.72
C ILE A 334 5.05 20.42 13.88
N GLY A 335 5.63 21.19 12.95
CA GLY A 335 5.53 22.65 12.95
C GLY A 335 4.07 23.12 12.85
N LEU A 336 3.27 22.46 12.00
CA LEU A 336 1.84 22.73 11.88
C LEU A 336 1.10 22.47 13.21
N LEU A 337 1.40 21.35 13.88
CA LEU A 337 0.84 21.01 15.18
C LEU A 337 1.20 22.09 16.23
N ALA A 338 2.48 22.42 16.36
CA ALA A 338 2.99 23.36 17.35
C ALA A 338 2.43 24.76 17.16
N SER A 339 2.43 25.28 15.93
CA SER A 339 1.88 26.61 15.61
C SER A 339 0.38 26.68 15.86
N SER A 340 -0.37 25.65 15.47
CA SER A 340 -1.83 25.64 15.66
C SER A 340 -2.20 25.54 17.15
N PHE A 341 -1.42 24.79 17.94
CA PHE A 341 -1.62 24.70 19.39
C PHE A 341 -1.24 26.03 20.08
N GLY A 342 -0.09 26.61 19.73
CA GLY A 342 0.38 27.86 20.30
C GLY A 342 -0.62 29.01 20.13
N LEU A 343 -1.19 29.17 18.93
CA LEU A 343 -2.19 30.21 18.65
C LEU A 343 -3.51 30.03 19.42
N GLN A 344 -3.84 28.82 19.87
CA GLN A 344 -5.05 28.57 20.64
C GLN A 344 -4.87 28.79 22.15
N VAL A 345 -3.65 28.69 22.65
CA VAL A 345 -3.33 28.89 24.08
C VAL A 345 -3.28 30.38 24.43
N ILE A 346 -3.01 31.25 23.47
CA ILE A 346 -2.98 32.71 23.69
C ILE A 346 -4.44 33.19 23.82
N PRO A 347 -4.84 33.74 24.99
CA PRO A 347 -6.20 34.22 25.19
C PRO A 347 -6.46 35.49 24.36
N PHE A 348 -7.74 35.63 23.94
CA PHE A 348 -8.31 36.81 23.29
C PHE A 348 -8.39 38.02 24.23
#